data_AF-A0A382L560-F1
#
_entry.id   AF-A0A382L560-F1
#
_cell.length_a   1.000
_cell.length_b   1.000
_cell.length_c   1.000
_cell.angle_alpha   90.00
_cell.angle_beta   90.00
_cell.angle_gamma   90.00
#
_symmetry.space_group_name_H-M   'P 1'
#
loop_
_entity.id
_entity.type
_entity.pdbx_description
1 polymer ?
#
loop_
_entity_poly.entity_id
_entity_poly.type
_entity_poly.pdbx_seq_one_letter_code
_entity_poly.pdbx_strand_id
1 'polypeptide(L)'
;MSEHEYSSANEMAGYLLHGGLDQEGKYISPRTKIRWDAINQWGKNLTEQGHPLLDCSVQILKYGNYPNFDQAKYLLSLGEGTFLWNSLTITGVIEARGRALAEITAPDFQKIIKEDISETATGHMNKGLFVAHGFDEGGDPDSDQGAHDQMWFAARDLLFGKDAYPIPEVPDNIGRPVEEEDKWPIPMEYAGIVDFLMNVLMIEVRAECFFQFSMNIAACEDLFKDRREDALLAAEMVRRIRQDEAVHVAYLNL
;
A
#
# COMPACT_ATOMS: atom_id res chain seq x y z
N MET A 1 15.96 -8.54 -5.21
CA MET A 1 14.95 -7.62 -5.78
C MET A 1 15.05 -7.69 -7.29
N SER A 2 13.93 -7.78 -8.00
CA SER A 2 13.91 -7.97 -9.46
C SER A 2 12.95 -6.98 -10.11
N GLU A 3 13.46 -6.24 -11.08
CA GLU A 3 12.69 -5.20 -11.79
C GLU A 3 12.35 -5.58 -13.22
N HIS A 4 11.21 -5.08 -13.67
CA HIS A 4 10.81 -5.14 -15.09
C HIS A 4 11.69 -4.20 -15.92
N GLU A 5 11.79 -4.50 -17.22
CA GLU A 5 12.32 -3.51 -18.16
C GLU A 5 11.18 -2.57 -18.55
N TYR A 6 11.34 -1.28 -18.19
CA TYR A 6 10.38 -0.25 -18.56
C TYR A 6 10.73 0.36 -19.91
N SER A 7 9.71 0.65 -20.71
CA SER A 7 9.88 1.40 -21.95
C SER A 7 10.02 2.90 -21.68
N SER A 8 9.38 3.41 -20.62
CA SER A 8 9.58 4.77 -20.12
C SER A 8 9.40 4.84 -18.61
N ALA A 9 9.95 5.89 -18.00
CA ALA A 9 9.79 6.15 -16.57
C ALA A 9 8.34 6.47 -16.20
N ASN A 10 7.99 6.23 -14.93
CA ASN A 10 6.76 6.72 -14.32
C ASN A 10 6.94 8.19 -13.94
N GLU A 11 6.62 9.11 -14.85
CA GLU A 11 6.60 10.54 -14.56
C GLU A 11 5.15 11.04 -14.45
N MET A 12 4.81 11.64 -13.30
CA MET A 12 3.45 12.13 -13.06
C MET A 12 3.45 13.33 -12.12
N ALA A 13 2.63 14.34 -12.43
CA ALA A 13 2.49 15.56 -11.61
C ALA A 13 3.82 16.28 -11.30
N GLY A 14 4.82 16.15 -12.19
CA GLY A 14 6.15 16.73 -12.02
C GLY A 14 7.11 15.89 -11.16
N TYR A 15 6.72 14.68 -10.77
CA TYR A 15 7.55 13.74 -10.03
C TYR A 15 8.05 12.63 -10.95
N LEU A 16 9.31 12.24 -10.75
CA LEU A 16 9.84 10.95 -11.20
C LEU A 16 9.53 9.94 -10.09
N LEU A 17 8.73 8.93 -10.39
CA LEU A 17 8.23 7.95 -9.41
C LEU A 17 8.78 6.55 -9.73
N HIS A 18 8.76 5.67 -8.73
CA HIS A 18 9.09 4.26 -8.92
C HIS A 18 8.11 3.56 -9.89
N GLY A 19 8.50 2.38 -10.38
CA GLY A 19 7.77 1.71 -11.44
C GLY A 19 8.04 2.32 -12.82
N GLY A 20 7.22 1.96 -13.80
CA GLY A 20 7.38 2.48 -15.16
C GLY A 20 6.25 2.10 -16.08
N LEU A 21 6.39 2.44 -17.36
CA LEU A 21 5.40 2.16 -18.39
C LEU A 21 5.94 1.18 -19.43
N ASP A 22 5.06 0.36 -20.01
CA ASP A 22 5.37 -0.43 -21.20
C ASP A 22 5.32 0.39 -22.50
N GLN A 23 5.52 -0.26 -23.64
CA GLN A 23 5.53 0.37 -24.96
C GLN A 23 4.16 0.98 -25.36
N GLU A 24 3.08 0.51 -24.73
CA GLU A 24 1.71 1.00 -24.95
C GLU A 24 1.33 2.11 -23.95
N GLY A 25 2.25 2.47 -23.04
CA GLY A 25 2.01 3.47 -22.00
C GLY A 25 1.26 2.94 -20.78
N LYS A 26 1.13 1.61 -20.63
CA LYS A 26 0.48 1.00 -19.47
C LYS A 26 1.44 0.87 -18.30
N TYR A 27 0.96 1.20 -17.10
CA TYR A 27 1.75 1.14 -15.88
C TYR A 27 2.12 -0.28 -15.44
N ILE A 28 3.39 -0.47 -15.12
CA ILE A 28 3.99 -1.68 -14.54
C ILE A 28 4.51 -1.34 -13.15
N SER A 29 4.03 -2.11 -12.16
CA SER A 29 4.41 -1.97 -10.76
C SER A 29 5.89 -2.29 -10.51
N PRO A 30 6.58 -1.51 -9.66
CA PRO A 30 7.96 -1.75 -9.28
C PRO A 30 8.14 -3.09 -8.56
N ARG A 31 9.34 -3.67 -8.69
CA ARG A 31 9.80 -4.83 -7.92
C ARG A 31 8.92 -6.08 -8.06
N THR A 32 8.03 -6.13 -9.07
CA THR A 32 7.04 -7.20 -9.24
C THR A 32 7.41 -8.28 -10.27
N LYS A 33 8.56 -8.17 -10.97
CA LYS A 33 8.91 -9.01 -12.13
C LYS A 33 8.67 -10.51 -11.96
N ILE A 34 8.98 -11.03 -10.79
CA ILE A 34 8.81 -12.45 -10.46
C ILE A 34 7.79 -12.68 -9.33
N ARG A 35 7.27 -11.61 -8.71
CA ARG A 35 6.40 -11.72 -7.51
C ARG A 35 5.06 -12.33 -7.86
N TRP A 36 4.42 -11.87 -8.95
CA TRP A 36 3.12 -12.39 -9.36
C TRP A 36 3.15 -13.87 -9.73
N ASP A 37 4.17 -14.31 -10.46
CA ASP A 37 4.33 -15.73 -10.79
C ASP A 37 4.52 -16.58 -9.52
N ALA A 38 5.32 -16.10 -8.57
CA ALA A 38 5.54 -16.78 -7.29
C ALA A 38 4.25 -16.85 -6.44
N ILE A 39 3.49 -15.76 -6.35
CA ILE A 39 2.19 -15.68 -5.65
C ILE A 39 1.21 -16.69 -6.24
N ASN A 40 1.03 -16.65 -7.57
CA ASN A 40 0.10 -17.52 -8.27
C ASN A 40 0.47 -18.99 -8.13
N GLN A 41 1.76 -19.31 -8.22
CA GLN A 41 2.25 -20.68 -8.02
C GLN A 41 2.02 -21.16 -6.58
N TRP A 42 2.25 -20.30 -5.59
CA TRP A 42 1.98 -20.62 -4.19
C TRP A 42 0.49 -20.89 -3.95
N GLY A 43 -0.41 -20.02 -4.43
CA GLY A 43 -1.86 -20.19 -4.28
C GLY A 43 -2.38 -21.45 -4.96
N LYS A 44 -1.83 -21.77 -6.15
CA LYS A 44 -2.11 -23.03 -6.85
C LYS A 44 -1.67 -24.24 -6.04
N ASN A 45 -0.43 -24.24 -5.54
CA ASN A 45 0.11 -25.34 -4.73
C ASN A 45 -0.73 -25.58 -3.47
N LEU A 46 -1.13 -24.49 -2.79
CA LEU A 46 -1.95 -24.57 -1.58
C LEU A 46 -3.32 -25.20 -1.88
N THR A 47 -3.96 -24.77 -2.96
CA THR A 47 -5.26 -25.29 -3.40
C THR A 47 -5.17 -26.75 -3.84
N GLU A 48 -4.13 -27.14 -4.57
CA GLU A 48 -3.89 -28.53 -4.99
C GLU A 48 -3.67 -29.48 -3.79
N GLN A 49 -3.15 -28.95 -2.69
CA GLN A 49 -3.01 -29.68 -1.42
C GLN A 49 -4.32 -29.72 -0.61
N GLY A 50 -5.41 -29.12 -1.12
CA GLY A 50 -6.72 -29.12 -0.47
C GLY A 50 -6.92 -28.01 0.56
N HIS A 51 -6.04 -27.00 0.59
CA HIS A 51 -6.13 -25.86 1.49
C HIS A 51 -6.66 -24.64 0.74
N PRO A 52 -7.83 -24.09 1.10
CA PRO A 52 -8.34 -22.88 0.47
C PRO A 52 -7.55 -21.64 0.94
N LEU A 53 -7.47 -20.64 0.07
CA LEU A 53 -7.00 -19.31 0.46
C LEU A 53 -7.99 -18.66 1.43
N LEU A 54 -7.47 -17.90 2.38
CA LEU A 54 -8.28 -17.12 3.31
C LEU A 54 -8.89 -15.91 2.57
N ASP A 55 -10.19 -15.70 2.74
CA ASP A 55 -10.87 -14.49 2.23
C ASP A 55 -10.32 -13.25 2.94
N CYS A 56 -9.84 -12.30 2.15
CA CYS A 56 -9.40 -10.98 2.59
C CYS A 56 -10.18 -9.87 1.89
N SER A 57 -11.27 -10.20 1.20
CA SER A 57 -12.10 -9.21 0.55
C SER A 57 -12.56 -8.16 1.56
N VAL A 58 -12.67 -6.91 1.11
CA VAL A 58 -13.09 -5.79 1.98
C VAL A 58 -14.47 -6.00 2.63
N GLN A 59 -15.24 -7.01 2.19
CA GLN A 59 -16.50 -7.43 2.81
C GLN A 59 -16.32 -7.91 4.27
N ILE A 60 -15.11 -8.33 4.66
CA ILE A 60 -14.82 -8.69 6.05
C ILE A 60 -14.78 -7.46 6.97
N LEU A 61 -14.59 -6.26 6.41
CA LEU A 61 -14.52 -5.02 7.18
C LEU A 61 -15.94 -4.54 7.51
N LYS A 62 -16.26 -4.51 8.80
CA LYS A 62 -17.58 -4.13 9.31
C LYS A 62 -18.00 -2.70 8.92
N TYR A 63 -17.02 -1.81 8.73
CA TYR A 63 -17.25 -0.41 8.43
C TYR A 63 -16.39 0.00 7.23
N GLY A 64 -17.02 0.70 6.28
CA GLY A 64 -16.31 1.38 5.20
C GLY A 64 -15.71 2.71 5.67
N ASN A 65 -15.25 3.52 4.71
CA ASN A 65 -14.70 4.84 5.02
C ASN A 65 -15.74 5.76 5.67
N TYR A 66 -15.25 6.60 6.59
CA TYR A 66 -16.00 7.71 7.16
C TYR A 66 -15.24 9.02 6.90
N PRO A 67 -15.89 10.03 6.30
CA PRO A 67 -17.23 10.00 5.71
C PRO A 67 -17.33 8.97 4.56
N ASN A 68 -18.52 8.39 4.37
CA ASN A 68 -18.76 7.53 3.21
C ASN A 68 -18.81 8.35 1.91
N PHE A 69 -18.90 7.71 0.75
CA PHE A 69 -18.86 8.40 -0.55
C PHE A 69 -19.88 9.54 -0.68
N ASP A 70 -21.15 9.29 -0.34
CA ASP A 70 -22.21 10.31 -0.46
C ASP A 70 -22.01 11.46 0.53
N GLN A 71 -21.58 11.15 1.75
CA GLN A 71 -21.25 12.15 2.77
C GLN A 71 -20.05 13.00 2.35
N ALA A 72 -18.99 12.36 1.85
CA ALA A 72 -17.78 13.02 1.36
C ALA A 72 -18.11 13.93 0.18
N LYS A 73 -18.89 13.44 -0.79
CA LYS A 73 -19.37 14.23 -1.93
C LYS A 73 -20.17 15.44 -1.48
N TYR A 74 -21.10 15.27 -0.54
CA TYR A 74 -21.87 16.37 0.02
C TYR A 74 -20.99 17.41 0.72
N LEU A 75 -20.09 16.99 1.61
CA LEU A 75 -19.13 17.90 2.28
C LEU A 75 -18.27 18.66 1.28
N LEU A 76 -17.70 17.98 0.29
CA LEU A 76 -16.87 18.60 -0.74
C LEU A 76 -17.66 19.61 -1.59
N SER A 77 -18.94 19.34 -1.88
CA SER A 77 -19.82 20.29 -2.58
C SER A 77 -20.09 21.57 -1.78
N LEU A 78 -19.93 21.53 -0.45
CA LEU A 78 -20.01 22.69 0.43
C LEU A 78 -18.67 23.41 0.61
N GLY A 79 -17.59 22.89 0.00
CA GLY A 79 -16.23 23.39 0.15
C GLY A 79 -15.48 22.84 1.37
N GLU A 80 -16.05 21.87 2.09
CA GLU A 80 -15.44 21.25 3.27
C GLU A 80 -14.45 20.14 2.89
N GLY A 81 -13.25 20.53 2.44
CA GLY A 81 -12.21 19.62 1.95
C GLY A 81 -11.22 19.10 3.00
N THR A 82 -11.18 19.71 4.18
CA THR A 82 -10.18 19.42 5.23
C THR A 82 -10.12 17.92 5.59
N PHE A 83 -11.25 17.22 5.61
CA PHE A 83 -11.27 15.80 5.96
C PHE A 83 -10.47 14.96 4.95
N LEU A 84 -10.66 15.19 3.64
CA LEU A 84 -9.98 14.45 2.60
C LEU A 84 -8.50 14.86 2.52
N TRP A 85 -8.22 16.16 2.65
CA TRP A 85 -6.84 16.65 2.78
C TRP A 85 -6.10 15.94 3.91
N ASN A 86 -6.72 15.86 5.09
CA ASN A 86 -6.13 15.23 6.25
C ASN A 86 -5.89 13.73 5.99
N SER A 87 -6.89 13.01 5.46
CA SER A 87 -6.76 11.58 5.17
C SER A 87 -5.62 11.28 4.18
N LEU A 88 -5.54 12.03 3.07
CA LEU A 88 -4.48 11.84 2.07
C LEU A 88 -3.09 12.19 2.65
N THR A 89 -3.01 13.28 3.44
CA THR A 89 -1.75 13.69 4.09
C THR A 89 -1.28 12.66 5.11
N ILE A 90 -2.19 12.21 5.98
CA ILE A 90 -1.89 11.21 7.00
C ILE A 90 -1.42 9.90 6.35
N THR A 91 -2.10 9.47 5.28
CA THR A 91 -1.72 8.26 4.52
C THR A 91 -0.30 8.40 3.97
N GLY A 92 0.02 9.50 3.28
CA GLY A 92 1.38 9.73 2.78
C GLY A 92 2.45 9.72 3.88
N VAL A 93 2.17 10.27 5.07
CA VAL A 93 3.11 10.19 6.21
C VAL A 93 3.27 8.77 6.74
N ILE A 94 2.21 7.98 6.74
CA ILE A 94 2.24 6.57 7.20
C ILE A 94 3.09 5.73 6.23
N GLU A 95 2.93 5.92 4.93
CA GLU A 95 3.69 5.20 3.90
C GLU A 95 5.17 5.59 4.00
N ALA A 96 5.47 6.88 4.22
CA ALA A 96 6.84 7.30 4.52
C ALA A 96 7.45 6.58 5.74
N ARG A 97 6.65 6.27 6.77
CA ARG A 97 7.11 5.47 7.92
C ARG A 97 7.30 3.99 7.55
N GLY A 98 6.57 3.47 6.57
CA GLY A 98 6.71 2.13 6.00
C GLY A 98 8.12 1.83 5.49
N ARG A 99 8.90 2.86 5.10
CA ARG A 99 10.33 2.71 4.75
C ARG A 99 11.15 2.01 5.83
N ALA A 100 10.77 2.15 7.10
CA ALA A 100 11.46 1.50 8.22
C ALA A 100 11.53 -0.03 8.06
N LEU A 101 10.62 -0.67 7.30
CA LEU A 101 10.70 -2.10 7.01
C LEU A 101 12.03 -2.48 6.33
N ALA A 102 12.58 -1.62 5.48
CA ALA A 102 13.86 -1.88 4.81
C ALA A 102 15.06 -1.96 5.78
N GLU A 103 14.90 -1.45 7.00
CA GLU A 103 15.93 -1.45 8.06
C GLU A 103 15.78 -2.63 9.03
N ILE A 104 14.67 -3.36 8.98
CA ILE A 104 14.39 -4.49 9.87
C ILE A 104 15.15 -5.73 9.40
N THR A 105 15.82 -6.40 10.35
CA THR A 105 16.36 -7.75 10.14
C THR A 105 15.52 -8.76 10.91
N ALA A 106 14.83 -9.65 10.20
CA ALA A 106 14.06 -10.73 10.80
C ALA A 106 14.99 -11.82 11.38
N PRO A 107 14.58 -12.55 12.44
CA PRO A 107 15.30 -13.75 12.86
C PRO A 107 15.17 -14.84 11.79
N ASP A 108 16.04 -15.84 11.86
CA ASP A 108 16.05 -16.96 10.92
C ASP A 108 14.92 -17.96 11.24
N PHE A 109 13.75 -17.76 10.63
CA PHE A 109 12.58 -18.60 10.83
C PHE A 109 12.79 -20.07 10.45
N GLN A 110 13.79 -20.40 9.62
CA GLN A 110 14.11 -21.79 9.28
C GLN A 110 14.54 -22.59 10.54
N LYS A 111 15.03 -21.92 11.59
CA LYS A 111 15.40 -22.55 12.86
C LYS A 111 14.22 -23.07 13.67
N ILE A 112 13.02 -22.53 13.43
CA ILE A 112 11.80 -22.90 14.16
C ILE A 112 10.74 -23.55 13.27
N ILE A 113 10.88 -23.47 11.96
CA ILE A 113 10.02 -24.14 10.98
C ILE A 113 10.72 -25.41 10.49
N LYS A 114 10.01 -26.54 10.55
CA LYS A 114 10.56 -27.85 10.19
C LYS A 114 10.69 -28.03 8.68
N GLU A 115 9.71 -27.51 7.94
CA GLU A 115 9.65 -27.52 6.49
C GLU A 115 10.69 -26.56 5.89
N ASP A 116 11.17 -26.86 4.69
CA ASP A 116 12.03 -25.94 3.95
C ASP A 116 11.23 -24.71 3.54
N ILE A 117 11.65 -23.53 4.03
CA ILE A 117 11.02 -22.25 3.72
C ILE A 117 11.84 -21.41 2.73
N SER A 118 12.94 -21.95 2.20
CA SER A 118 13.92 -21.18 1.42
C SER A 118 13.33 -20.51 0.17
N GLU A 119 12.26 -21.06 -0.39
CA GLU A 119 11.51 -20.56 -1.55
C GLU A 119 10.21 -19.80 -1.19
N THR A 120 9.95 -19.56 0.10
CA THR A 120 8.75 -18.84 0.57
C THR A 120 9.02 -17.37 0.83
N ALA A 121 7.98 -16.55 0.97
CA ALA A 121 8.10 -15.16 1.40
C ALA A 121 8.83 -15.03 2.76
N THR A 122 8.54 -15.91 3.71
CA THR A 122 9.23 -15.98 5.02
C THR A 122 10.74 -16.21 4.84
N GLY A 123 11.14 -17.12 3.94
CA GLY A 123 12.55 -17.35 3.63
C GLY A 123 13.25 -16.20 2.88
N HIS A 124 12.47 -15.23 2.38
CA HIS A 124 12.96 -14.09 1.59
C HIS A 124 12.89 -12.74 2.32
N MET A 125 12.39 -12.67 3.56
CA MET A 125 12.31 -11.43 4.35
C MET A 125 13.63 -10.65 4.31
N ASN A 126 14.73 -11.31 4.70
CA ASN A 126 16.08 -10.73 4.69
C ASN A 126 16.81 -10.83 3.34
N LYS A 127 16.19 -11.41 2.29
CA LYS A 127 16.76 -11.51 0.93
C LYS A 127 16.26 -10.39 0.00
N GLY A 128 15.69 -9.34 0.58
CA GLY A 128 15.22 -8.15 -0.10
C GLY A 128 13.70 -8.01 -0.18
N LEU A 129 12.90 -8.88 0.43
CA LEU A 129 11.45 -8.69 0.49
C LEU A 129 11.06 -7.50 1.37
N PHE A 130 11.66 -7.38 2.56
CA PHE A 130 11.45 -6.21 3.44
C PHE A 130 11.99 -4.92 2.84
N VAL A 131 13.17 -4.99 2.21
CA VAL A 131 13.76 -3.84 1.49
C VAL A 131 12.87 -3.40 0.34
N ALA A 132 12.35 -4.34 -0.47
CA ALA A 132 11.46 -4.01 -1.57
C ALA A 132 10.20 -3.28 -1.09
N HIS A 133 9.52 -3.84 -0.09
CA HIS A 133 8.33 -3.21 0.49
C HIS A 133 8.66 -1.82 1.05
N GLY A 134 9.68 -1.68 1.93
CA GLY A 134 10.02 -0.36 2.48
C GLY A 134 10.38 0.69 1.42
N PHE A 135 11.00 0.28 0.30
CA PHE A 135 11.29 1.19 -0.82
C PHE A 135 10.08 1.51 -1.68
N ASP A 136 9.07 0.62 -1.74
CA ASP A 136 7.79 0.90 -2.37
C ASP A 136 7.02 1.97 -1.55
N GLU A 137 7.06 1.88 -0.23
CA GLU A 137 6.34 2.80 0.68
C GLU A 137 6.93 4.22 0.74
N GLY A 138 8.23 4.33 1.07
CA GLY A 138 8.87 5.62 1.39
C GLY A 138 10.19 5.89 0.66
N GLY A 139 10.49 5.09 -0.37
CA GLY A 139 11.57 5.34 -1.31
C GLY A 139 12.91 4.73 -0.94
N ASP A 140 13.71 4.53 -1.99
CA ASP A 140 15.10 4.09 -1.91
C ASP A 140 16.00 5.31 -1.60
N PRO A 141 16.78 5.31 -0.50
CA PRO A 141 17.63 6.43 -0.13
C PRO A 141 18.72 6.75 -1.16
N ASP A 142 19.06 5.80 -2.04
CA ASP A 142 20.07 5.95 -3.08
C ASP A 142 19.44 6.29 -4.45
N SER A 143 18.15 6.62 -4.50
CA SER A 143 17.39 6.96 -5.71
C SER A 143 16.74 8.34 -5.62
N ASP A 144 16.63 9.02 -6.75
CA ASP A 144 15.84 10.25 -6.90
C ASP A 144 14.36 9.98 -7.20
N GLN A 145 13.95 8.70 -7.29
CA GLN A 145 12.57 8.31 -7.55
C GLN A 145 11.71 8.46 -6.29
N GLY A 146 10.54 9.09 -6.45
CA GLY A 146 9.48 9.10 -5.45
C GLY A 146 8.79 7.75 -5.30
N ALA A 147 8.21 7.54 -4.13
CA ALA A 147 7.52 6.32 -3.73
C ALA A 147 6.05 6.65 -3.39
N HIS A 148 5.33 5.72 -2.76
CA HIS A 148 3.91 5.91 -2.47
C HIS A 148 3.63 7.12 -1.58
N ASP A 149 4.49 7.43 -0.62
CA ASP A 149 4.40 8.64 0.20
C ASP A 149 4.26 9.92 -0.65
N GLN A 150 5.16 10.11 -1.62
CA GLN A 150 5.17 11.25 -2.53
C GLN A 150 3.97 11.23 -3.47
N MET A 151 3.53 10.04 -3.90
CA MET A 151 2.31 9.88 -4.70
C MET A 151 1.07 10.34 -3.94
N TRP A 152 0.96 10.03 -2.64
CA TRP A 152 -0.15 10.52 -1.80
C TRP A 152 -0.14 12.04 -1.65
N PHE A 153 1.03 12.64 -1.40
CA PHE A 153 1.16 14.10 -1.34
C PHE A 153 0.85 14.77 -2.67
N ALA A 154 1.29 14.20 -3.78
CA ALA A 154 1.01 14.71 -5.12
C ALA A 154 -0.48 14.60 -5.46
N ALA A 155 -1.14 13.48 -5.18
CA ALA A 155 -2.59 13.31 -5.37
C ALA A 155 -3.39 14.34 -4.55
N ARG A 156 -3.00 14.56 -3.28
CA ARG A 156 -3.59 15.60 -2.43
C ARG A 156 -3.42 17.00 -3.04
N ASP A 157 -2.21 17.35 -3.45
CA ASP A 157 -1.89 18.67 -3.98
C ASP A 157 -2.56 18.93 -5.32
N LEU A 158 -2.77 17.91 -6.16
CA LEU A 158 -3.59 18.00 -7.38
C LEU A 158 -5.05 18.35 -7.04
N LEU A 159 -5.63 17.70 -6.03
CA LEU A 159 -7.03 17.92 -5.65
C LEU A 159 -7.28 19.28 -5.01
N PHE A 160 -6.36 19.79 -4.19
CA PHE A 160 -6.61 20.98 -3.37
C PHE A 160 -5.68 22.16 -3.67
N GLY A 161 -4.51 21.90 -4.25
CA GLY A 161 -3.40 22.84 -4.32
C GLY A 161 -2.47 22.69 -3.11
N LYS A 162 -1.20 23.05 -3.31
CA LYS A 162 -0.20 23.04 -2.22
C LYS A 162 -0.64 23.96 -1.09
N ASP A 163 -0.44 23.50 0.15
CA ASP A 163 -0.72 24.24 1.39
C ASP A 163 -2.18 24.74 1.52
N ALA A 164 -3.14 24.08 0.86
CA ALA A 164 -4.55 24.47 0.90
C ALA A 164 -5.17 24.39 2.30
N TYR A 165 -4.67 23.47 3.14
CA TYR A 165 -5.07 23.32 4.54
C TYR A 165 -3.83 23.10 5.42
N PRO A 166 -3.93 23.35 6.74
CA PRO A 166 -2.86 23.03 7.68
C PRO A 166 -2.46 21.55 7.63
N ILE A 167 -1.21 21.27 8.00
CA ILE A 167 -0.75 19.89 8.20
C ILE A 167 -1.51 19.29 9.39
N PRO A 168 -2.20 18.15 9.23
CA PRO A 168 -2.91 17.51 10.32
C PRO A 168 -1.94 16.93 11.35
N GLU A 169 -2.44 16.75 12.58
CA GLU A 169 -1.79 15.88 13.55
C GLU A 169 -1.86 14.44 13.04
N VAL A 170 -0.70 13.78 12.94
CA VAL A 170 -0.61 12.40 12.45
C VAL A 170 -0.57 11.48 13.66
N PRO A 171 -1.48 10.49 13.77
CA PRO A 171 -1.46 9.52 14.85
C PRO A 171 -0.12 8.80 14.96
N ASP A 172 0.35 8.52 16.17
CA ASP A 172 1.59 7.76 16.39
C ASP A 172 1.44 6.30 15.92
N ASN A 173 0.24 5.73 16.02
CA ASN A 173 -0.05 4.36 15.60
C ASN A 173 -1.41 4.28 14.89
N ILE A 174 -1.43 3.60 13.74
CA ILE A 174 -2.66 3.27 12.98
C ILE A 174 -3.02 1.78 13.03
N GLY A 175 -2.14 0.96 13.60
CA GLY A 175 -2.38 -0.44 13.91
C GLY A 175 -3.44 -0.60 15.00
N ARG A 176 -3.85 -1.84 15.23
CA ARG A 176 -4.85 -2.15 16.23
C ARG A 176 -4.27 -1.94 17.64
N PRO A 177 -5.01 -1.32 18.58
CA PRO A 177 -4.62 -1.34 19.99
C PRO A 177 -4.52 -2.79 20.48
N VAL A 178 -3.36 -3.18 20.99
CA VAL A 178 -3.16 -4.50 21.61
C VAL A 178 -3.75 -4.43 23.02
N GLU A 179 -4.92 -5.05 23.23
CA GLU A 179 -5.58 -5.07 24.56
C GLU A 179 -4.99 -6.16 25.48
N GLU A 180 -4.49 -7.25 24.91
CA GLU A 180 -3.79 -8.33 25.61
C GLU A 180 -2.62 -8.82 24.75
N GLU A 181 -1.49 -9.18 25.38
CA GLU A 181 -0.36 -9.78 24.66
C GLU A 181 -0.77 -11.14 24.07
N ASP A 182 -0.59 -11.28 22.75
CA ASP A 182 -0.77 -12.57 22.09
C ASP A 182 0.29 -13.55 22.59
N LYS A 183 -0.18 -14.66 23.20
CA LYS A 183 0.69 -15.70 23.74
C LYS A 183 1.09 -16.68 22.66
N TRP A 184 2.02 -16.27 21.82
CA TRP A 184 2.59 -17.13 20.80
C TRP A 184 3.38 -18.30 21.43
N PRO A 185 3.22 -19.54 20.94
CA PRO A 185 4.00 -20.70 21.39
C PRO A 185 5.40 -20.77 20.75
N ILE A 186 6.02 -19.62 20.48
CA ILE A 186 7.35 -19.49 19.86
C ILE A 186 8.20 -18.45 20.62
N PRO A 187 9.54 -18.45 20.48
CA PRO A 187 10.37 -17.47 21.18
C PRO A 187 10.02 -16.03 20.81
N MET A 188 10.19 -15.12 21.77
CA MET A 188 9.76 -13.71 21.69
C MET A 188 10.26 -12.98 20.43
N GLU A 189 11.49 -13.25 19.99
CA GLU A 189 12.08 -12.62 18.80
C GLU A 189 11.33 -12.95 17.51
N TYR A 190 10.78 -14.17 17.39
CA TYR A 190 9.96 -14.57 16.23
C TYR A 190 8.54 -14.04 16.37
N ALA A 191 7.97 -14.14 17.59
CA ALA A 191 6.64 -13.63 17.89
C ALA A 191 6.50 -12.15 17.55
N GLY A 192 7.47 -11.32 17.95
CA GLY A 192 7.44 -9.88 17.67
C GLY A 192 7.42 -9.54 16.18
N ILE A 193 8.11 -10.31 15.33
CA ILE A 193 8.04 -10.13 13.87
C ILE A 193 6.69 -10.59 13.30
N VAL A 194 6.12 -11.68 13.83
CA VAL A 194 4.78 -12.13 13.42
C VAL A 194 3.74 -11.07 13.79
N ASP A 195 3.74 -10.55 15.02
CA ASP A 195 2.82 -9.50 15.47
C ASP A 195 2.94 -8.23 14.63
N PHE A 196 4.17 -7.84 14.33
CA PHE A 196 4.45 -6.70 13.47
C PHE A 196 3.85 -6.90 12.07
N LEU A 197 4.16 -8.02 11.40
CA LEU A 197 3.67 -8.32 10.05
C LEU A 197 2.15 -8.52 10.01
N MET A 198 1.55 -9.05 11.07
CA MET A 198 0.09 -9.16 11.17
C MET A 198 -0.56 -7.78 11.27
N ASN A 199 0.04 -6.83 11.99
CA ASN A 199 -0.43 -5.45 12.01
C ASN A 199 -0.28 -4.78 10.65
N VAL A 200 0.86 -4.95 9.97
CA VAL A 200 1.08 -4.47 8.60
C VAL A 200 0.01 -5.04 7.67
N LEU A 201 -0.20 -6.36 7.67
CA LEU A 201 -1.23 -7.00 6.85
C LEU A 201 -2.63 -6.43 7.09
N MET A 202 -3.00 -6.13 8.34
CA MET A 202 -4.30 -5.50 8.63
C MET A 202 -4.40 -4.08 8.10
N ILE A 203 -3.28 -3.35 7.98
CA ILE A 203 -3.22 -2.04 7.31
C ILE A 203 -3.45 -2.23 5.81
N GLU A 204 -2.73 -3.15 5.17
CA GLU A 204 -2.86 -3.45 3.73
C GLU A 204 -4.30 -3.79 3.32
N VAL A 205 -4.92 -4.72 4.05
CA VAL A 205 -6.30 -5.15 3.77
C VAL A 205 -7.30 -3.99 3.91
N ARG A 206 -7.05 -3.06 4.84
CA ARG A 206 -7.90 -1.88 5.05
C ARG A 206 -7.62 -0.77 4.05
N ALA A 207 -6.39 -0.67 3.55
CA ALA A 207 -5.97 0.37 2.62
C ALA A 207 -6.76 0.30 1.30
N GLU A 208 -7.12 -0.90 0.85
CA GLU A 208 -7.93 -1.12 -0.36
C GLU A 208 -9.24 -0.31 -0.37
N CYS A 209 -9.96 -0.26 0.77
CA CYS A 209 -11.16 0.58 0.89
C CYS A 209 -10.84 2.06 0.65
N PHE A 210 -9.72 2.54 1.19
CA PHE A 210 -9.34 3.95 1.08
C PHE A 210 -8.84 4.30 -0.32
N PHE A 211 -8.13 3.39 -1.00
CA PHE A 211 -7.74 3.54 -2.39
C PHE A 211 -8.97 3.70 -3.28
N GLN A 212 -9.93 2.77 -3.16
CA GLN A 212 -11.17 2.81 -3.93
C GLN A 212 -11.96 4.10 -3.66
N PHE A 213 -12.08 4.51 -2.41
CA PHE A 213 -12.76 5.74 -2.03
C PHE A 213 -12.09 6.98 -2.62
N SER A 214 -10.77 7.11 -2.48
CA SER A 214 -10.01 8.26 -2.97
C SER A 214 -10.07 8.37 -4.49
N MET A 215 -9.92 7.25 -5.21
CA MET A 215 -10.11 7.21 -6.67
C MET A 215 -11.51 7.65 -7.06
N ASN A 216 -12.55 7.11 -6.41
CA ASN A 216 -13.94 7.42 -6.76
C ASN A 216 -14.29 8.89 -6.51
N ILE A 217 -13.79 9.46 -5.40
CA ILE A 217 -13.99 10.88 -5.08
C ILE A 217 -13.28 11.77 -6.10
N ALA A 218 -12.01 11.49 -6.40
CA ALA A 218 -11.23 12.22 -7.39
C ALA A 218 -11.80 12.09 -8.82
N ALA A 219 -12.38 10.93 -9.15
CA ALA A 219 -13.03 10.66 -10.43
C ALA A 219 -14.49 11.13 -10.52
N CYS A 220 -15.09 11.65 -9.43
CA CYS A 220 -16.49 12.06 -9.42
C CYS A 220 -16.71 13.32 -10.28
N GLU A 221 -17.54 13.23 -11.32
CA GLU A 221 -17.83 14.35 -12.25
C GLU A 221 -18.49 15.56 -11.58
N ASP A 222 -19.11 15.36 -10.42
CA ASP A 222 -19.75 16.42 -9.66
C ASP A 222 -18.78 17.21 -8.77
N LEU A 223 -17.55 16.74 -8.61
CA LEU A 223 -16.53 17.34 -7.75
C LEU A 223 -15.35 17.87 -8.59
N PHE A 224 -14.56 18.79 -8.02
CA PHE A 224 -13.33 19.32 -8.62
C PHE A 224 -13.49 19.84 -10.07
N LYS A 225 -14.65 20.43 -10.38
CA LYS A 225 -15.01 20.86 -11.75
C LYS A 225 -14.07 21.93 -12.31
N ASP A 226 -13.48 22.74 -11.44
CA ASP A 226 -12.51 23.80 -11.74
C ASP A 226 -11.11 23.26 -12.08
N ARG A 227 -10.83 21.99 -11.78
CA ARG A 227 -9.50 21.35 -11.94
C ARG A 227 -9.64 19.88 -12.34
N ARG A 228 -10.56 19.61 -13.26
CA ARG A 228 -10.98 18.25 -13.57
C ARG A 228 -9.83 17.35 -14.04
N GLU A 229 -8.92 17.89 -14.84
CA GLU A 229 -7.75 17.17 -15.34
C GLU A 229 -6.81 16.75 -14.19
N ASP A 230 -6.52 17.65 -13.26
CA ASP A 230 -5.72 17.36 -12.07
C ASP A 230 -6.40 16.30 -11.18
N ALA A 231 -7.72 16.38 -11.02
CA ALA A 231 -8.47 15.40 -10.24
C ALA A 231 -8.46 14.00 -10.90
N LEU A 232 -8.51 13.91 -12.22
CA LEU A 232 -8.32 12.64 -12.94
C LEU A 232 -6.90 12.10 -12.79
N LEU A 233 -5.90 12.99 -12.81
CA LEU A 233 -4.51 12.61 -12.58
C LEU A 233 -4.28 12.09 -11.16
N ALA A 234 -4.91 12.71 -10.15
CA ALA A 234 -4.89 12.23 -8.78
C ALA A 234 -5.53 10.85 -8.64
N ALA A 235 -6.67 10.62 -9.32
CA ALA A 235 -7.30 9.30 -9.35
C ALA A 235 -6.38 8.22 -9.97
N GLU A 236 -5.72 8.54 -11.08
CA GLU A 236 -4.74 7.66 -11.72
C GLU A 236 -3.52 7.39 -10.81
N MET A 237 -3.06 8.39 -10.07
CA MET A 237 -1.96 8.23 -9.13
C MET A 237 -2.29 7.23 -8.02
N VAL A 238 -3.47 7.38 -7.39
CA VAL A 238 -3.96 6.43 -6.39
C VAL A 238 -4.20 5.05 -7.01
N ARG A 239 -4.63 4.98 -8.28
CA ARG A 239 -4.77 3.70 -8.99
C ARG A 239 -3.43 2.97 -9.15
N ARG A 240 -2.33 3.71 -9.37
CA ARG A 240 -0.98 3.12 -9.45
C ARG A 240 -0.51 2.60 -8.11
N ILE A 241 -0.68 3.37 -7.02
CA ILE A 241 -0.43 2.90 -5.64
C ILE A 241 -1.19 1.61 -5.39
N ARG A 242 -2.52 1.60 -5.61
CA ARG A 242 -3.36 0.41 -5.46
C ARG A 242 -2.89 -0.80 -6.28
N GLN A 243 -2.33 -0.57 -7.46
CA GLN A 243 -1.81 -1.65 -8.31
C GLN A 243 -0.52 -2.24 -7.72
N ASP A 244 0.32 -1.40 -7.14
CA ASP A 244 1.57 -1.81 -6.48
C ASP A 244 1.28 -2.59 -5.20
N GLU A 245 0.33 -2.12 -4.40
CA GLU A 245 -0.08 -2.74 -3.13
C GLU A 245 -0.75 -4.11 -3.29
N ALA A 246 -1.27 -4.42 -4.47
CA ALA A 246 -1.98 -5.67 -4.71
C ALA A 246 -1.13 -6.92 -4.39
N VAL A 247 0.20 -6.87 -4.57
CA VAL A 247 1.09 -8.01 -4.26
C VAL A 247 1.25 -8.26 -2.77
N HIS A 248 0.91 -7.31 -1.90
CA HIS A 248 1.03 -7.45 -0.44
C HIS A 248 -0.06 -8.36 0.14
N VAL A 249 -1.23 -8.38 -0.50
CA VAL A 249 -2.41 -9.15 -0.06
C VAL A 249 -2.78 -10.29 -1.00
N ALA A 250 -2.21 -10.40 -2.20
CA ALA A 250 -2.56 -11.45 -3.16
C ALA A 250 -2.20 -12.89 -2.75
N TYR A 251 -1.50 -13.08 -1.63
CA TYR A 251 -1.38 -14.37 -0.95
C TYR A 251 -2.66 -14.76 -0.18
N LEU A 252 -3.68 -13.92 -0.22
CA LEU A 252 -5.02 -14.14 0.29
C LEU A 252 -6.00 -14.06 -0.88
N ASN A 253 -7.24 -14.47 -0.65
CA ASN A 253 -8.31 -14.36 -1.63
C ASN A 253 -8.93 -12.95 -1.54
N LEU A 254 -8.47 -12.03 -2.39
CA LEU A 254 -8.97 -10.66 -2.55
C LEU A 254 -10.43 -10.61 -3.07
#